data_AF-A0A9R1CFD0-F1
#
_entry.id   AF-A0A9R1CFD0-F1
#
_cell.length_a   1.000
_cell.length_b   1.000
_cell.length_c   1.000
_cell.angle_alpha   90.00
_cell.angle_beta   90.00
_cell.angle_gamma   90.00
#
_symmetry.space_group_name_H-M   'P 1'
#
loop_
_entity.id
_entity.type
_entity.pdbx_description
1 polymer ?
#
loop_
_entity_poly.entity_id
_entity_poly.type
_entity_poly.pdbx_seq_one_letter_code
_entity_poly.pdbx_strand_id
1 'polypeptide(L)'
;MLGNTCPFQPEDWERVFSLAQDTSLDGLALNIGPEEWQLSQAQSAYSILSTRPIPSDARPLKLFLSLDMNVLPFSPSELSTLVIKVISSGLHSQLKWGGKVLLSTFSGHSLGDDGWVDVLRLVERGLGEEVTFWPAFFMPPEDFLNKSYVDGAFAWNNAWPMGNHTINTENDRPFLESRIPYMAALSPLFFTHYGTEGEFGWNKNWIYRSDDLLLPSRFLSLLSLPNSRSPSIVQLISMNDYGESHNLFPVMGAQPGSEAWTSGMDHEGLRWISKYFLQRWRDGKGEVEGVEKVKLVLWYRTKPAVMEAEDSVGRPRNADWAQDLINLFIIIPSSSSSSRYMLRIRNGPYLHQRHLPSGMLSLLTVPFVPGQVTYEIIKDEKIIVQGEGKAIETEGAWNFNMWSGGFF
;
A
#
# COMPACT_ATOMS: atom_id res chain seq x y z
N MET A 1 0.19 -6.63 -7.88
CA MET A 1 0.69 -6.92 -9.24
C MET A 1 0.62 -8.41 -9.49
N LEU A 2 -0.14 -8.84 -10.51
CA LEU A 2 -0.05 -10.23 -11.00
C LEU A 2 1.32 -10.51 -11.64
N GLY A 3 2.01 -9.48 -12.14
CA GLY A 3 3.40 -9.54 -12.59
C GLY A 3 4.37 -10.26 -11.62
N ASN A 4 4.11 -10.19 -10.31
CA ASN A 4 4.97 -10.79 -9.28
C ASN A 4 4.47 -12.17 -8.78
N THR A 5 3.39 -12.70 -9.36
CA THR A 5 2.79 -13.99 -8.96
C THR A 5 3.12 -15.13 -9.90
N CYS A 6 4.03 -14.97 -10.87
CA CYS A 6 4.44 -16.05 -11.77
C CYS A 6 4.70 -17.41 -11.07
N PRO A 7 5.45 -17.47 -9.94
CA PRO A 7 5.73 -18.75 -9.28
C PRO A 7 4.59 -19.27 -8.37
N PHE A 8 3.52 -18.50 -8.16
CA PHE A 8 2.48 -18.86 -7.19
C PHE A 8 1.82 -20.19 -7.52
N GLN A 9 1.63 -20.99 -6.48
CA GLN A 9 0.75 -22.15 -6.44
C GLN A 9 -0.58 -21.78 -5.75
N PRO A 10 -1.62 -22.64 -5.81
CA PRO A 10 -2.89 -22.39 -5.14
C PRO A 10 -2.74 -22.05 -3.64
N GLU A 11 -1.79 -22.68 -2.95
CA GLU A 11 -1.53 -22.46 -1.53
C GLU A 11 -1.02 -21.03 -1.25
N ASP A 12 -0.29 -20.42 -2.20
CA ASP A 12 0.17 -19.04 -2.09
C ASP A 12 -0.99 -18.06 -2.19
N TRP A 13 -1.98 -18.33 -3.05
CA TRP A 13 -3.22 -17.56 -3.11
C TRP A 13 -4.04 -17.68 -1.81
N GLU A 14 -4.14 -18.89 -1.25
CA GLU A 14 -4.80 -19.08 0.04
C GLU A 14 -4.09 -18.30 1.16
N ARG A 15 -2.75 -18.28 1.14
CA ARG A 15 -1.96 -17.46 2.07
C ARG A 15 -2.21 -15.96 1.88
N VAL A 16 -2.30 -15.49 0.63
CA VAL A 16 -2.65 -14.10 0.31
C VAL A 16 -4.02 -13.73 0.88
N PHE A 17 -5.03 -14.56 0.68
CA PHE A 17 -6.38 -14.28 1.20
C PHE A 17 -6.43 -14.30 2.74
N SER A 18 -5.67 -15.20 3.39
CA SER A 18 -5.54 -15.19 4.85
C SER A 18 -4.87 -13.91 5.36
N LEU A 19 -3.77 -13.49 4.73
CA LEU A 19 -3.09 -12.24 5.08
C LEU A 19 -3.96 -11.01 4.83
N ALA A 20 -4.79 -11.02 3.77
CA ALA A 20 -5.73 -9.94 3.49
C ALA A 20 -6.81 -9.84 4.56
N GLN A 21 -7.42 -10.96 4.98
CA GLN A 21 -8.36 -11.00 6.09
C GLN A 21 -7.71 -10.54 7.40
N ASP A 22 -6.51 -11.02 7.71
CA ASP A 22 -5.75 -10.64 8.91
C ASP A 22 -5.42 -9.14 8.92
N THR A 23 -5.20 -8.55 7.75
CA THR A 23 -4.94 -7.11 7.57
C THR A 23 -6.23 -6.28 7.55
N SER A 24 -7.40 -6.91 7.71
CA SER A 24 -8.72 -6.27 7.65
C SER A 24 -9.07 -5.67 6.28
N LEU A 25 -8.52 -6.21 5.19
CA LEU A 25 -8.92 -5.87 3.82
C LEU A 25 -10.28 -6.50 3.48
N ASP A 26 -11.06 -5.80 2.65
CA ASP A 26 -12.33 -6.31 2.11
C ASP A 26 -12.17 -6.91 0.70
N GLY A 27 -11.02 -6.69 0.07
CA GLY A 27 -10.74 -7.23 -1.26
C GLY A 27 -9.35 -6.89 -1.79
N LEU A 28 -9.06 -7.39 -2.99
CA LEU A 28 -7.80 -7.19 -3.70
C LEU A 28 -8.05 -6.69 -5.13
N ALA A 29 -7.31 -5.65 -5.51
CA ALA A 29 -7.22 -5.19 -6.88
C ALA A 29 -6.16 -6.01 -7.62
N LEU A 30 -6.57 -6.80 -8.62
CA LEU A 30 -5.65 -7.59 -9.44
C LEU A 30 -5.20 -6.75 -10.63
N ASN A 31 -4.03 -6.11 -10.48
CA ASN A 31 -3.37 -5.47 -11.62
C ASN A 31 -2.86 -6.54 -12.60
N ILE A 32 -3.37 -6.51 -13.84
CA ILE A 32 -3.19 -7.55 -14.86
C ILE A 32 -2.52 -7.01 -16.13
N GLY A 33 -1.47 -7.70 -16.57
CA GLY A 33 -0.78 -7.50 -17.85
C GLY A 33 -1.18 -8.51 -18.94
N PRO A 34 -0.47 -8.54 -20.08
CA PRO A 34 -0.87 -9.27 -21.28
C PRO A 34 -0.53 -10.78 -21.27
N GLU A 35 0.35 -11.24 -20.39
CA GLU A 35 0.87 -12.61 -20.46
C GLU A 35 -0.15 -13.65 -20.02
N GLU A 36 -0.19 -14.79 -20.73
CA GLU A 36 -1.14 -15.88 -20.46
C GLU A 36 -1.04 -16.46 -19.04
N TRP A 37 0.17 -16.46 -18.46
CA TRP A 37 0.35 -16.89 -17.08
C TRP A 37 -0.24 -15.88 -16.07
N GLN A 38 -0.29 -14.59 -16.39
CA GLN A 38 -1.00 -13.61 -15.54
C GLN A 38 -2.51 -13.85 -15.60
N LEU A 39 -3.04 -14.14 -16.79
CA LEU A 39 -4.44 -14.53 -16.97
C LEU A 39 -4.76 -15.78 -16.14
N SER A 40 -3.91 -16.80 -16.22
CA SER A 40 -4.06 -18.05 -15.45
C SER A 40 -4.02 -17.80 -13.94
N GLN A 41 -3.11 -16.94 -13.47
CA GLN A 41 -3.02 -16.58 -12.05
C GLN A 41 -4.25 -15.80 -11.57
N ALA A 42 -4.78 -14.88 -12.39
CA ALA A 42 -6.02 -14.17 -12.08
C ALA A 42 -7.22 -15.14 -11.98
N GLN A 43 -7.35 -16.07 -12.93
CA GLN A 43 -8.41 -17.08 -12.91
C GLN A 43 -8.29 -18.01 -11.69
N SER A 44 -7.06 -18.41 -11.34
CA SER A 44 -6.79 -19.19 -10.14
C SER A 44 -7.25 -18.46 -8.88
N ALA A 45 -6.87 -17.18 -8.71
CA ALA A 45 -7.30 -16.35 -7.59
C ALA A 45 -8.85 -16.25 -7.50
N TYR A 46 -9.53 -16.00 -8.62
CA TYR A 46 -10.99 -15.92 -8.67
C TYR A 46 -11.68 -17.25 -8.32
N SER A 47 -11.16 -18.36 -8.83
CA SER A 47 -11.70 -19.71 -8.62
C SER A 47 -11.52 -20.15 -7.17
N ILE A 48 -10.31 -19.97 -6.62
CA ILE A 48 -9.97 -20.31 -5.22
C ILE A 48 -10.85 -19.48 -4.29
N LEU A 49 -10.90 -18.16 -4.47
CA LEU A 49 -11.69 -17.31 -3.57
C LEU A 49 -13.19 -17.61 -3.62
N SER A 50 -13.72 -18.01 -4.78
CA SER A 50 -15.14 -18.37 -4.93
C SER A 50 -15.55 -19.62 -4.16
N THR A 51 -14.59 -20.48 -3.82
CA THR A 51 -14.82 -21.75 -3.10
C THR A 51 -14.29 -21.74 -1.67
N ARG A 52 -13.48 -20.73 -1.32
CA ARG A 52 -12.89 -20.55 0.00
C ARG A 52 -13.98 -20.38 1.08
N PRO A 53 -13.96 -21.17 2.16
CA PRO A 53 -14.84 -20.96 3.31
C PRO A 53 -14.61 -19.59 3.94
N ILE A 54 -15.70 -18.90 4.26
CA ILE A 54 -15.65 -17.61 4.97
C ILE A 54 -15.78 -17.89 6.46
N PRO A 55 -14.79 -17.53 7.30
CA PRO A 55 -14.95 -17.61 8.75
C PRO A 55 -16.17 -16.82 9.22
N SER A 56 -16.90 -17.30 10.24
CA SER A 56 -18.13 -16.66 10.74
C SER A 56 -17.94 -15.19 11.11
N ASP A 57 -16.73 -14.84 11.56
CA ASP A 57 -16.41 -13.53 12.11
C ASP A 57 -15.63 -12.65 11.09
N ALA A 58 -15.51 -13.11 9.84
CA ALA A 58 -14.80 -12.40 8.77
C ALA A 58 -15.76 -11.92 7.67
N ARG A 59 -15.46 -10.75 7.11
CA ARG A 59 -16.15 -10.29 5.89
C ARG A 59 -15.67 -11.11 4.69
N PRO A 60 -16.56 -11.39 3.72
CA PRO A 60 -16.15 -12.06 2.48
C PRO A 60 -15.22 -11.13 1.69
N LEU A 61 -14.02 -11.62 1.38
CA LEU A 61 -13.13 -10.93 0.47
C LEU A 61 -13.71 -10.90 -0.95
N LYS A 62 -13.38 -9.85 -1.70
CA LYS A 62 -13.72 -9.70 -3.11
C LYS A 62 -12.51 -9.38 -3.97
N LEU A 63 -12.61 -9.61 -5.27
CA LEU A 63 -11.58 -9.29 -6.27
C LEU A 63 -12.16 -8.35 -7.31
N PHE A 64 -11.34 -7.44 -7.81
CA PHE A 64 -11.65 -6.71 -9.04
C PHE A 64 -10.38 -6.54 -9.87
N LEU A 65 -10.56 -6.33 -11.17
CA LEU A 65 -9.45 -6.14 -12.08
C LEU A 65 -9.05 -4.68 -12.19
N SER A 66 -7.74 -4.45 -12.20
CA SER A 66 -7.10 -3.21 -12.61
C SER A 66 -6.31 -3.49 -13.87
N LEU A 67 -6.83 -3.11 -15.04
CA LEU A 67 -6.13 -3.34 -16.31
C LEU A 67 -4.85 -2.48 -16.37
N ASP A 68 -3.69 -3.10 -16.57
CA ASP A 68 -2.43 -2.38 -16.75
C ASP A 68 -2.31 -1.86 -18.19
N MET A 69 -2.81 -0.64 -18.41
CA MET A 69 -2.87 -0.03 -19.73
C MET A 69 -1.52 0.55 -20.18
N ASN A 70 -0.43 0.36 -19.43
CA ASN A 70 0.91 0.64 -19.93
C ASN A 70 1.47 -0.51 -20.77
N VAL A 71 0.94 -1.73 -20.60
CA VAL A 71 1.46 -2.95 -21.26
C VAL A 71 0.39 -3.72 -22.03
N LEU A 72 -0.90 -3.53 -21.69
CA LEU A 72 -2.00 -4.13 -22.42
C LEU A 72 -2.25 -3.46 -23.78
N PRO A 73 -2.72 -4.22 -24.79
CA PRO A 73 -3.03 -3.68 -26.10
C PRO A 73 -4.22 -2.72 -26.06
N PHE A 74 -4.20 -1.69 -26.91
CA PHE A 74 -5.32 -0.73 -27.04
C PHE A 74 -6.40 -1.28 -27.99
N SER A 75 -6.94 -2.45 -27.65
CA SER A 75 -7.90 -3.21 -28.45
C SER A 75 -9.13 -3.53 -27.60
N PRO A 76 -10.27 -2.84 -27.82
CA PRO A 76 -11.46 -3.05 -27.01
C PRO A 76 -11.94 -4.51 -26.95
N SER A 77 -11.81 -5.25 -28.06
CA SER A 77 -12.17 -6.67 -28.11
C SER A 77 -11.23 -7.55 -27.28
N GLU A 78 -9.93 -7.27 -27.27
CA GLU A 78 -8.97 -8.07 -26.50
C GLU A 78 -9.10 -7.79 -25.00
N LEU A 79 -9.20 -6.51 -24.62
CA LEU A 79 -9.42 -6.09 -23.24
C LEU A 79 -10.69 -6.69 -22.66
N SER A 80 -11.81 -6.57 -23.39
CA SER A 80 -13.09 -7.14 -22.93
C SER A 80 -13.03 -8.67 -22.84
N THR A 81 -12.42 -9.35 -23.80
CA THR A 81 -12.23 -10.81 -23.77
C THR A 81 -11.44 -11.26 -22.53
N LEU A 82 -10.35 -10.56 -22.20
CA LEU A 82 -9.55 -10.82 -21.01
C LEU A 82 -10.38 -10.65 -19.74
N VAL A 83 -11.09 -9.53 -19.60
CA VAL A 83 -11.95 -9.26 -18.43
C VAL A 83 -13.00 -10.34 -18.25
N ILE A 84 -13.72 -10.69 -19.33
CA ILE A 84 -14.79 -11.70 -19.30
C ILE A 84 -14.23 -13.06 -18.89
N LYS A 85 -13.10 -13.49 -19.47
CA LYS A 85 -12.46 -14.78 -19.15
C LYS A 85 -12.06 -14.90 -17.68
N VAL A 86 -11.52 -13.83 -17.10
CA VAL A 86 -11.11 -13.84 -15.69
C VAL A 86 -12.33 -13.89 -14.77
N ILE A 87 -13.25 -12.93 -14.91
CA ILE A 87 -14.39 -12.79 -14.00
C ILE A 87 -15.29 -14.03 -14.06
N SER A 88 -15.47 -14.63 -15.24
CA SER A 88 -16.28 -15.85 -15.41
C SER A 88 -15.73 -17.07 -14.67
N SER A 89 -14.44 -17.09 -14.29
CA SER A 89 -13.86 -18.20 -13.52
C SER A 89 -14.32 -18.21 -12.05
N GLY A 90 -14.88 -17.10 -11.56
CA GLY A 90 -15.28 -16.96 -10.16
C GLY A 90 -16.23 -15.79 -9.93
N LEU A 91 -17.38 -15.77 -10.60
CA LEU A 91 -18.31 -14.63 -10.56
C LEU A 91 -18.71 -14.22 -9.13
N HIS A 92 -18.78 -15.18 -8.20
CA HIS A 92 -19.13 -14.91 -6.80
C HIS A 92 -18.04 -14.17 -6.02
N SER A 93 -16.78 -14.22 -6.45
CA SER A 93 -15.68 -13.49 -5.84
C SER A 93 -15.50 -12.07 -6.40
N GLN A 94 -16.17 -11.73 -7.51
CA GLN A 94 -16.15 -10.38 -8.09
C GLN A 94 -16.72 -9.32 -7.14
N LEU A 95 -15.98 -8.23 -6.94
CA LEU A 95 -16.46 -7.04 -6.25
C LEU A 95 -17.49 -6.34 -7.12
N LYS A 96 -18.65 -6.06 -6.53
CA LYS A 96 -19.69 -5.26 -7.14
C LYS A 96 -19.92 -3.98 -6.35
N TRP A 97 -20.04 -2.85 -7.03
CA TRP A 97 -20.40 -1.57 -6.44
C TRP A 97 -21.76 -1.12 -6.98
N GLY A 98 -22.70 -0.80 -6.09
CA GLY A 98 -24.07 -0.48 -6.49
C GLY A 98 -24.78 -1.61 -7.26
N GLY A 99 -24.36 -2.87 -7.05
CA GLY A 99 -24.87 -4.04 -7.78
C GLY A 99 -24.19 -4.31 -9.13
N LYS A 100 -23.30 -3.43 -9.60
CA LYS A 100 -22.58 -3.51 -10.88
C LYS A 100 -21.16 -4.05 -10.69
N VAL A 101 -20.62 -4.74 -11.69
CA VAL A 101 -19.22 -5.24 -11.69
C VAL A 101 -18.25 -4.07 -11.61
N LEU A 102 -17.42 -4.00 -10.56
CA LEU A 102 -16.38 -2.99 -10.49
C LEU A 102 -15.21 -3.35 -11.40
N LEU A 103 -14.86 -2.45 -12.31
CA LEU A 103 -13.67 -2.53 -13.17
C LEU A 103 -12.81 -1.28 -12.99
N SER A 104 -11.49 -1.45 -12.95
CA SER A 104 -10.52 -0.36 -12.82
C SER A 104 -9.38 -0.51 -13.81
N THR A 105 -8.50 0.47 -13.84
CA THR A 105 -7.30 0.50 -14.67
C THR A 105 -6.15 1.17 -13.93
N PHE A 106 -4.94 0.88 -14.37
CA PHE A 106 -3.79 1.76 -14.20
C PHE A 106 -3.50 2.41 -15.55
N SER A 107 -3.56 3.74 -15.65
CA SER A 107 -3.48 4.48 -16.92
C SER A 107 -4.65 4.16 -17.88
N GLY A 108 -4.46 4.45 -19.18
CA GLY A 108 -5.34 4.02 -20.26
C GLY A 108 -6.24 5.08 -20.86
N HIS A 109 -6.14 6.32 -20.40
CA HIS A 109 -6.87 7.46 -20.99
C HIS A 109 -6.57 7.65 -22.50
N SER A 110 -5.42 7.18 -22.96
CA SER A 110 -5.00 7.18 -24.37
C SER A 110 -5.79 6.22 -25.28
N LEU A 111 -6.53 5.25 -24.73
CA LEU A 111 -7.45 4.41 -25.51
C LEU A 111 -8.58 5.26 -26.15
N GLY A 112 -8.87 6.42 -25.56
CA GLY A 112 -9.92 7.33 -26.02
C GLY A 112 -11.31 6.93 -25.52
N ASP A 113 -12.22 7.91 -25.60
CA ASP A 113 -13.56 7.80 -25.04
C ASP A 113 -14.39 6.70 -25.73
N ASP A 114 -14.40 6.67 -27.06
CA ASP A 114 -15.09 5.64 -27.84
C ASP A 114 -14.55 4.23 -27.53
N GLY A 115 -13.23 4.12 -27.35
CA GLY A 115 -12.58 2.84 -27.04
C GLY A 115 -13.00 2.30 -25.66
N TRP A 116 -13.08 3.15 -24.63
CA TRP A 116 -13.57 2.74 -23.32
C TRP A 116 -15.06 2.41 -23.32
N VAL A 117 -15.88 3.21 -24.00
CA VAL A 117 -17.32 2.90 -24.18
C VAL A 117 -17.49 1.53 -24.83
N ASP A 118 -16.68 1.20 -25.84
CA ASP A 118 -16.69 -0.11 -26.48
C ASP A 118 -16.24 -1.24 -25.55
N VAL A 119 -15.16 -1.05 -24.78
CA VAL A 119 -14.70 -2.05 -23.78
C VAL A 119 -15.83 -2.37 -22.81
N LEU A 120 -16.41 -1.34 -22.18
CA LEU A 120 -17.43 -1.50 -21.15
C LEU A 120 -18.66 -2.21 -21.72
N ARG A 121 -19.16 -1.76 -22.88
CA ARG A 121 -20.29 -2.39 -23.57
C ARG A 121 -20.05 -3.86 -23.90
N LEU A 122 -18.84 -4.22 -24.34
CA LEU A 122 -18.49 -5.60 -24.67
C LEU A 122 -18.40 -6.47 -23.41
N VAL A 123 -17.81 -5.94 -22.32
CA VAL A 123 -17.77 -6.64 -21.02
C VAL A 123 -19.18 -6.89 -20.48
N GLU A 124 -20.04 -5.86 -20.49
CA GLU A 124 -21.41 -5.98 -20.02
C GLU A 124 -22.20 -7.04 -20.79
N ARG A 125 -22.08 -7.01 -22.13
CA ARG A 125 -22.70 -8.03 -22.99
C ARG A 125 -22.16 -9.43 -22.70
N GLY A 126 -20.86 -9.56 -22.48
CA GLY A 126 -20.20 -10.84 -22.26
C GLY A 126 -20.51 -11.47 -20.90
N LEU A 127 -20.64 -10.64 -19.86
CA LEU A 127 -20.98 -11.09 -18.50
C LEU A 127 -22.49 -11.16 -18.26
N GLY A 128 -23.30 -10.42 -19.02
CA GLY A 128 -24.72 -10.25 -18.76
C GLY A 128 -25.00 -9.40 -17.50
N GLU A 129 -24.03 -8.58 -17.09
CA GLU A 129 -24.10 -7.71 -15.91
C GLU A 129 -23.60 -6.30 -16.27
N GLU A 130 -24.22 -5.27 -15.70
CA GLU A 130 -23.73 -3.89 -15.83
C GLU A 130 -22.36 -3.71 -15.15
N VAL A 131 -21.53 -2.81 -15.70
CA VAL A 131 -20.22 -2.46 -15.16
C VAL A 131 -20.28 -1.07 -14.52
N THR A 132 -19.49 -0.88 -13.46
CA THR A 132 -19.15 0.44 -12.93
C THR A 132 -17.64 0.62 -13.05
N PHE A 133 -17.24 1.70 -13.71
CA PHE A 133 -15.85 1.88 -14.12
C PHE A 133 -15.15 2.97 -13.31
N TRP A 134 -14.13 2.56 -12.56
CA TRP A 134 -13.35 3.42 -11.66
C TRP A 134 -11.87 3.39 -12.05
N PRO A 135 -11.47 4.07 -13.14
CA PRO A 135 -10.09 4.01 -13.63
C PRO A 135 -9.13 4.84 -12.77
N ALA A 136 -7.83 4.58 -12.93
CA ALA A 136 -6.76 5.51 -12.53
C ALA A 136 -6.15 6.19 -13.75
N PHE A 137 -6.80 7.25 -14.22
CA PHE A 137 -6.26 8.07 -15.30
C PHE A 137 -5.27 9.13 -14.79
N PHE A 138 -4.17 9.27 -15.53
CA PHE A 138 -3.10 10.25 -15.25
C PHE A 138 -3.30 11.52 -16.06
N MET A 139 -4.37 12.25 -15.76
CA MET A 139 -4.77 13.47 -16.45
C MET A 139 -5.38 14.49 -15.45
N PRO A 140 -5.58 15.77 -15.84
CA PRO A 140 -6.20 16.75 -14.96
C PRO A 140 -7.55 16.27 -14.41
N PRO A 141 -7.82 16.43 -13.10
CA PRO A 141 -9.04 15.92 -12.47
C PRO A 141 -10.33 16.44 -13.12
N GLU A 142 -10.36 17.69 -13.58
CA GLU A 142 -11.51 18.27 -14.27
C GLU A 142 -11.87 17.54 -15.57
N ASP A 143 -10.88 17.13 -16.36
CA ASP A 143 -11.10 16.39 -17.60
C ASP A 143 -11.44 14.94 -17.31
N PHE A 144 -10.84 14.37 -16.27
CA PHE A 144 -11.11 13.01 -15.81
C PHE A 144 -12.56 12.87 -15.34
N LEU A 145 -12.99 13.73 -14.41
CA LEU A 145 -14.30 13.64 -13.76
C LEU A 145 -15.48 13.96 -14.70
N ASN A 146 -15.24 14.59 -15.84
CA ASN A 146 -16.28 14.93 -16.83
C ASN A 146 -16.57 13.82 -17.84
N LYS A 147 -15.85 12.69 -17.79
CA LYS A 147 -16.06 11.56 -18.71
C LYS A 147 -17.34 10.81 -18.34
N SER A 148 -18.27 10.69 -19.30
CA SER A 148 -19.60 10.10 -19.06
C SER A 148 -19.60 8.61 -18.75
N TYR A 149 -18.53 7.89 -19.12
CA TYR A 149 -18.34 6.46 -18.87
C TYR A 149 -17.52 6.18 -17.60
N VAL A 150 -17.17 7.22 -16.83
CA VAL A 150 -16.45 7.11 -15.57
C VAL A 150 -17.46 7.23 -14.43
N ASP A 151 -17.66 6.13 -13.70
CA ASP A 151 -18.64 6.06 -12.60
C ASP A 151 -18.01 6.35 -11.23
N GLY A 152 -16.69 6.34 -11.15
CA GLY A 152 -15.90 6.69 -9.97
C GLY A 152 -14.45 6.95 -10.34
N ALA A 153 -13.66 7.48 -9.43
CA ALA A 153 -12.28 7.86 -9.72
C ALA A 153 -11.30 7.24 -8.73
N PHE A 154 -10.21 6.66 -9.23
CA PHE A 154 -9.08 6.22 -8.41
C PHE A 154 -7.86 7.11 -8.68
N ALA A 155 -7.49 7.95 -7.72
CA ALA A 155 -6.33 8.84 -7.86
C ALA A 155 -5.06 8.16 -7.32
N TRP A 156 -4.45 7.29 -8.13
CA TRP A 156 -3.30 6.45 -7.73
C TRP A 156 -2.12 7.28 -7.20
N ASN A 157 -1.76 8.38 -7.87
CA ASN A 157 -0.63 9.26 -7.47
C ASN A 157 -0.84 9.93 -6.11
N ASN A 158 -2.05 9.98 -5.57
CA ASN A 158 -2.33 10.61 -4.28
C ASN A 158 -1.89 9.77 -3.07
N ALA A 159 -1.27 8.60 -3.30
CA ALA A 159 -0.70 7.78 -2.23
C ALA A 159 0.55 8.41 -1.61
N TRP A 160 1.27 9.26 -2.36
CA TRP A 160 2.52 9.90 -1.95
C TRP A 160 2.50 11.42 -2.17
N PRO A 161 3.41 12.16 -1.49
CA PRO A 161 3.61 13.56 -1.82
C PRO A 161 4.23 13.68 -3.21
N MET A 162 3.55 14.41 -4.10
CA MET A 162 4.04 14.69 -5.46
C MET A 162 5.05 15.85 -5.47
N GLY A 163 5.93 15.89 -4.48
CA GLY A 163 6.93 16.93 -4.26
C GLY A 163 7.62 16.81 -2.90
N ASN A 164 8.55 17.73 -2.62
CA ASN A 164 9.27 17.77 -1.34
C ASN A 164 8.45 18.44 -0.23
N HIS A 165 7.32 17.83 0.13
CA HIS A 165 6.48 18.25 1.25
C HIS A 165 5.86 17.04 1.93
N THR A 166 5.33 17.22 3.14
CA THR A 166 4.56 16.17 3.83
C THR A 166 3.24 15.93 3.10
N ILE A 167 2.73 14.70 3.17
CA ILE A 167 1.45 14.31 2.55
C ILE A 167 0.30 15.16 3.10
N ASN A 168 -0.62 15.53 2.22
CA ASN A 168 -1.84 16.26 2.57
C ASN A 168 -3.01 15.78 1.67
N THR A 169 -4.16 16.47 1.72
CA THR A 169 -5.35 16.14 0.92
C THR A 169 -5.63 17.11 -0.22
N GLU A 170 -4.67 17.96 -0.60
CA GLU A 170 -4.89 18.99 -1.61
C GLU A 170 -5.16 18.37 -2.98
N ASN A 171 -4.39 17.35 -3.36
CA ASN A 171 -4.57 16.61 -4.62
C ASN A 171 -5.83 15.73 -4.63
N ASP A 172 -6.42 15.45 -3.47
CA ASP A 172 -7.68 14.70 -3.37
C ASP A 172 -8.90 15.59 -3.53
N ARG A 173 -8.76 16.90 -3.24
CA ARG A 173 -9.88 17.85 -3.17
C ARG A 173 -10.82 17.77 -4.38
N PRO A 174 -10.34 17.76 -5.64
CA PRO A 174 -11.24 17.69 -6.79
C PRO A 174 -12.10 16.42 -6.80
N PHE A 175 -11.54 15.30 -6.33
CA PHE A 175 -12.24 14.01 -6.26
C PHE A 175 -13.18 13.93 -5.06
N LEU A 176 -12.77 14.46 -3.91
CA LEU A 176 -13.59 14.53 -2.68
C LEU A 176 -14.80 15.46 -2.82
N GLU A 177 -14.70 16.49 -3.68
CA GLU A 177 -15.78 17.44 -3.98
C GLU A 177 -16.63 17.01 -5.19
N SER A 178 -16.27 15.91 -5.84
CA SER A 178 -16.99 15.36 -6.98
C SER A 178 -18.33 14.74 -6.60
N ARG A 179 -19.22 14.59 -7.58
CA ARG A 179 -20.49 13.85 -7.44
C ARG A 179 -20.32 12.35 -7.64
N ILE A 180 -19.28 11.91 -8.33
CA ILE A 180 -18.99 10.48 -8.49
C ILE A 180 -18.12 9.99 -7.32
N PRO A 181 -18.31 8.73 -6.89
CA PRO A 181 -17.50 8.09 -5.87
C PRO A 181 -15.99 8.22 -6.09
N TYR A 182 -15.25 8.33 -4.98
CA TYR A 182 -13.80 8.43 -4.97
C TYR A 182 -13.16 7.23 -4.26
N MET A 183 -12.15 6.64 -4.89
CA MET A 183 -11.24 5.66 -4.30
C MET A 183 -9.92 6.35 -3.94
N ALA A 184 -9.63 6.46 -2.64
CA ALA A 184 -8.40 7.11 -2.17
C ALA A 184 -7.22 6.14 -2.13
N ALA A 185 -6.07 6.60 -2.60
CA ALA A 185 -4.82 5.86 -2.57
C ALA A 185 -4.06 6.07 -1.24
N LEU A 186 -3.46 4.99 -0.74
CA LEU A 186 -2.65 4.93 0.47
C LEU A 186 -1.41 4.07 0.19
N SER A 187 -0.23 4.49 0.63
CA SER A 187 0.99 3.69 0.49
C SER A 187 1.99 3.98 1.61
N PRO A 188 2.78 2.98 2.06
CA PRO A 188 3.78 3.19 3.10
C PRO A 188 5.01 3.98 2.66
N LEU A 189 5.51 3.74 1.44
CA LEU A 189 6.69 4.39 0.87
C LEU A 189 6.71 4.20 -0.65
N PHE A 190 7.69 4.76 -1.35
CA PHE A 190 8.01 4.39 -2.73
C PHE A 190 9.51 4.52 -2.96
N PHE A 191 10.14 3.42 -3.39
CA PHE A 191 11.53 3.42 -3.80
C PHE A 191 11.79 2.32 -4.83
N THR A 192 12.42 2.68 -5.94
CA THR A 192 12.86 1.76 -6.99
C THR A 192 14.30 2.05 -7.35
N HIS A 193 15.06 1.02 -7.73
CA HIS A 193 16.50 1.13 -7.97
C HIS A 193 17.01 0.25 -9.12
N TYR A 194 16.27 0.22 -10.22
CA TYR A 194 16.67 -0.45 -11.45
C TYR A 194 17.58 0.45 -12.30
N GLY A 195 18.74 -0.08 -12.69
CA GLY A 195 19.69 0.56 -13.60
C GLY A 195 19.25 0.50 -15.07
N THR A 196 20.16 0.87 -15.97
CA THR A 196 19.94 0.89 -17.43
C THR A 196 20.49 -0.33 -18.16
N GLU A 197 21.22 -1.20 -17.47
CA GLU A 197 21.93 -2.33 -18.05
C GLU A 197 21.53 -3.65 -17.38
N GLY A 198 21.80 -4.77 -18.06
CA GLY A 198 21.47 -6.12 -17.58
C GLY A 198 20.04 -6.56 -17.85
N GLU A 199 19.68 -7.74 -17.35
CA GLU A 199 18.37 -8.37 -17.55
C GLU A 199 17.21 -7.51 -17.00
N PHE A 200 17.46 -6.76 -15.94
CA PHE A 200 16.48 -5.88 -15.26
C PHE A 200 16.83 -4.40 -15.42
N GLY A 201 17.30 -4.00 -16.60
CA GLY A 201 17.67 -2.62 -16.96
C GLY A 201 16.49 -1.67 -17.22
N TRP A 202 15.51 -1.60 -16.30
CA TRP A 202 14.27 -0.84 -16.50
C TRP A 202 14.41 0.68 -16.40
N ASN A 203 15.58 1.19 -16.03
CA ASN A 203 15.87 2.61 -15.84
C ASN A 203 14.88 3.28 -14.86
N LYS A 204 14.68 2.62 -13.71
CA LYS A 204 13.76 3.08 -12.66
C LYS A 204 14.49 3.29 -11.36
N ASN A 205 15.00 4.51 -11.16
CA ASN A 205 15.77 4.88 -9.98
C ASN A 205 15.28 6.21 -9.35
N TRP A 206 14.33 6.14 -8.42
CA TRP A 206 13.80 7.33 -7.72
C TRP A 206 13.07 6.97 -6.42
N ILE A 207 12.80 8.00 -5.61
CA ILE A 207 11.92 7.93 -4.44
C ILE A 207 10.75 8.92 -4.54
N TYR A 208 9.68 8.61 -3.80
CA TYR A 208 8.79 9.64 -3.24
C TYR A 208 9.12 9.86 -1.77
N ARG A 209 8.94 11.09 -1.28
CA ARG A 209 9.21 11.43 0.13
C ARG A 209 8.28 10.62 1.04
N SER A 210 8.88 9.79 1.90
CA SER A 210 8.15 8.81 2.72
C SER A 210 8.63 8.73 4.17
N ASP A 211 9.77 9.35 4.49
CA ASP A 211 10.48 9.20 5.79
C ASP A 211 9.82 9.92 6.96
N ASP A 212 8.85 10.81 6.72
CA ASP A 212 8.23 11.67 7.73
C ASP A 212 6.79 11.25 8.03
N LEU A 213 6.64 10.03 8.55
CA LEU A 213 5.35 9.48 8.98
C LEU A 213 4.29 9.40 7.86
N LEU A 214 4.69 9.11 6.61
CA LEU A 214 3.79 9.13 5.44
C LEU A 214 2.49 8.33 5.68
N LEU A 215 2.61 7.03 5.97
CA LEU A 215 1.45 6.13 6.12
C LEU A 215 0.44 6.62 7.18
N PRO A 216 0.82 6.82 8.46
CA PRO A 216 -0.13 7.27 9.46
C PRO A 216 -0.67 8.68 9.18
N SER A 217 0.14 9.60 8.65
CA SER A 217 -0.31 10.96 8.32
C SER A 217 -1.38 10.95 7.23
N ARG A 218 -1.21 10.11 6.21
CA ARG A 218 -2.21 9.93 5.15
C ARG A 218 -3.51 9.34 5.68
N PHE A 219 -3.45 8.27 6.47
CA PHE A 219 -4.63 7.68 7.10
C PHE A 219 -5.37 8.65 8.00
N LEU A 220 -4.66 9.37 8.86
CA LEU A 220 -5.26 10.38 9.75
C LEU A 220 -5.93 11.51 8.96
N SER A 221 -5.33 11.92 7.85
CA SER A 221 -5.93 12.92 6.96
C SER A 221 -7.29 12.43 6.44
N LEU A 222 -7.38 11.19 5.97
CA LEU A 222 -8.64 10.61 5.49
C LEU A 222 -9.67 10.39 6.62
N LEU A 223 -9.23 9.93 7.79
CA LEU A 223 -10.08 9.75 8.98
C LEU A 223 -10.65 11.05 9.53
N SER A 224 -9.96 12.18 9.31
CA SER A 224 -10.43 13.50 9.75
C SER A 224 -11.49 14.12 8.83
N LEU A 225 -11.73 13.52 7.66
CA LEU A 225 -12.79 13.96 6.77
C LEU A 225 -14.17 13.65 7.37
N PRO A 226 -15.15 14.55 7.22
CA PRO A 226 -16.52 14.21 7.59
C PRO A 226 -17.05 13.10 6.68
N ASN A 227 -17.94 12.23 7.20
CA ASN A 227 -18.51 11.12 6.44
C ASN A 227 -19.10 11.54 5.08
N SER A 228 -19.68 12.74 4.98
CA SER A 228 -20.24 13.29 3.74
C SER A 228 -19.21 13.64 2.66
N ARG A 229 -17.91 13.62 3.01
CA ARG A 229 -16.78 13.88 2.11
C ARG A 229 -15.67 12.84 2.29
N SER A 230 -15.99 11.66 2.82
CA SER A 230 -15.03 10.56 2.91
C SER A 230 -14.96 9.81 1.57
N PRO A 231 -13.79 9.27 1.17
CA PRO A 231 -13.72 8.35 0.05
C PRO A 231 -14.72 7.20 0.20
N SER A 232 -15.20 6.67 -0.92
CA SER A 232 -16.08 5.50 -0.95
C SER A 232 -15.30 4.20 -0.79
N ILE A 233 -14.05 4.17 -1.26
CA ILE A 233 -13.10 3.07 -1.09
C ILE A 233 -11.74 3.67 -0.71
N VAL A 234 -10.96 2.95 0.09
CA VAL A 234 -9.53 3.21 0.26
C VAL A 234 -8.75 2.01 -0.30
N GLN A 235 -7.74 2.26 -1.13
CA GLN A 235 -6.89 1.23 -1.70
C GLN A 235 -5.45 1.38 -1.20
N LEU A 236 -4.94 0.31 -0.58
CA LEU A 236 -3.53 0.20 -0.22
C LEU A 236 -2.70 -0.21 -1.43
N ILE A 237 -1.70 0.60 -1.74
CA ILE A 237 -0.70 0.40 -2.78
C ILE A 237 0.62 0.08 -2.06
N SER A 238 1.09 -1.16 -2.07
CA SER A 238 0.50 -2.33 -2.69
C SER A 238 0.61 -3.56 -1.79
N MET A 239 -0.02 -4.65 -2.21
CA MET A 239 0.17 -5.95 -1.58
C MET A 239 1.61 -6.45 -1.78
N ASN A 240 2.08 -6.53 -3.03
CA ASN A 240 3.24 -7.33 -3.42
C ASN A 240 4.14 -6.68 -4.49
N ASP A 241 4.15 -5.36 -4.61
CA ASP A 241 5.10 -4.69 -5.51
C ASP A 241 6.42 -4.44 -4.78
N TYR A 242 7.29 -5.45 -4.83
CA TYR A 242 8.54 -5.48 -4.08
C TYR A 242 9.59 -4.55 -4.70
N GLY A 243 9.69 -4.53 -6.03
CA GLY A 243 10.68 -3.70 -6.75
C GLY A 243 10.49 -2.20 -6.54
N GLU A 244 9.26 -1.76 -6.27
CA GLU A 244 8.93 -0.38 -5.92
C GLU A 244 8.84 -0.14 -4.39
N SER A 245 9.25 -1.12 -3.60
CA SER A 245 9.41 -1.08 -2.14
C SER A 245 8.14 -0.77 -1.34
N HIS A 246 6.96 -0.85 -1.95
CA HIS A 246 5.72 -0.45 -1.29
C HIS A 246 4.77 -1.60 -1.02
N ASN A 247 5.27 -2.84 -1.08
CA ASN A 247 4.56 -4.04 -0.64
C ASN A 247 4.22 -3.96 0.85
N LEU A 248 3.07 -4.47 1.26
CA LEU A 248 2.74 -4.68 2.67
C LEU A 248 2.84 -6.16 3.06
N PHE A 249 2.79 -7.07 2.09
CA PHE A 249 2.84 -8.49 2.35
C PHE A 249 4.29 -8.98 2.30
N PRO A 250 4.61 -10.06 3.03
CA PRO A 250 5.92 -10.68 2.93
C PRO A 250 6.17 -11.15 1.51
N VAL A 251 7.44 -11.24 1.14
CA VAL A 251 7.86 -11.81 -0.14
C VAL A 251 7.39 -13.25 -0.24
N MET A 252 6.50 -13.51 -1.19
CA MET A 252 5.99 -14.86 -1.54
C MET A 252 6.18 -15.20 -3.02
N GLY A 253 6.51 -14.21 -3.85
CA GLY A 253 6.50 -14.32 -5.30
C GLY A 253 7.83 -13.94 -5.93
N ALA A 254 7.78 -13.61 -7.22
CA ALA A 254 8.94 -13.12 -7.93
C ALA A 254 9.28 -11.68 -7.50
N GLN A 255 10.58 -11.38 -7.44
CA GLN A 255 11.13 -10.06 -7.15
C GLN A 255 12.14 -9.63 -8.23
N PRO A 256 11.80 -9.77 -9.53
CA PRO A 256 12.75 -9.67 -10.64
C PRO A 256 13.74 -8.50 -10.48
N GLY A 257 15.00 -8.82 -10.19
CA GLY A 257 16.12 -7.87 -10.11
C GLY A 257 16.09 -6.90 -8.94
N SER A 258 15.24 -7.11 -7.92
CA SER A 258 15.06 -6.20 -6.79
C SER A 258 15.59 -6.70 -5.46
N GLU A 259 16.09 -7.94 -5.42
CA GLU A 259 16.55 -8.58 -4.20
C GLU A 259 17.63 -7.78 -3.47
N ALA A 260 18.42 -6.98 -4.19
CA ALA A 260 19.46 -6.12 -3.63
C ALA A 260 18.92 -5.05 -2.66
N TRP A 261 17.68 -4.57 -2.84
CA TRP A 261 17.08 -3.59 -1.92
C TRP A 261 15.83 -4.08 -1.17
N THR A 262 15.30 -5.25 -1.51
CA THR A 262 14.14 -5.84 -0.83
C THR A 262 14.50 -6.93 0.17
N SER A 263 15.65 -7.61 0.01
CA SER A 263 16.04 -8.71 0.89
C SER A 263 16.22 -8.25 2.35
N GLY A 264 15.48 -8.88 3.25
CA GLY A 264 15.53 -8.56 4.68
C GLY A 264 14.95 -7.19 5.03
N MET A 265 14.13 -6.59 4.17
CA MET A 265 13.35 -5.38 4.41
C MET A 265 11.90 -5.77 4.71
N ASP A 266 11.62 -6.09 5.98
CA ASP A 266 10.31 -6.54 6.41
C ASP A 266 9.32 -5.37 6.58
N HIS A 267 8.13 -5.49 6.00
CA HIS A 267 7.05 -4.50 6.07
C HIS A 267 5.90 -4.93 7.00
N GLU A 268 6.10 -5.94 7.85
CA GLU A 268 5.07 -6.43 8.77
C GLU A 268 4.53 -5.32 9.70
N GLY A 269 5.41 -4.45 10.21
CA GLY A 269 5.00 -3.31 11.03
C GLY A 269 4.09 -2.34 10.26
N LEU A 270 4.43 -2.06 9.00
CA LEU A 270 3.62 -1.20 8.12
C LEU A 270 2.25 -1.85 7.80
N ARG A 271 2.21 -3.17 7.63
CA ARG A 271 0.96 -3.94 7.45
C ARG A 271 0.09 -3.88 8.71
N TRP A 272 0.70 -3.99 9.88
CA TRP A 272 -0.04 -3.87 11.15
C TRP A 272 -0.59 -2.46 11.36
N ILE A 273 0.18 -1.40 11.05
CA ILE A 273 -0.32 -0.01 11.07
C ILE A 273 -1.50 0.14 10.11
N SER A 274 -1.42 -0.45 8.92
CA SER A 274 -2.52 -0.43 7.94
C SER A 274 -3.77 -1.12 8.50
N LYS A 275 -3.65 -2.30 9.11
CA LYS A 275 -4.75 -3.00 9.79
C LYS A 275 -5.41 -2.12 10.84
N TYR A 276 -4.60 -1.48 11.70
CA TYR A 276 -5.09 -0.59 12.74
C TYR A 276 -5.96 0.53 12.15
N PHE A 277 -5.47 1.25 11.14
CA PHE A 277 -6.23 2.35 10.56
C PHE A 277 -7.44 1.90 9.74
N LEU A 278 -7.36 0.77 9.05
CA LEU A 278 -8.50 0.22 8.30
C LEU A 278 -9.67 -0.12 9.22
N GLN A 279 -9.41 -0.68 10.40
CA GLN A 279 -10.47 -0.96 11.38
C GLN A 279 -11.10 0.33 11.92
N ARG A 280 -10.32 1.40 12.09
CA ARG A 280 -10.84 2.71 12.47
C ARG A 280 -11.69 3.33 11.36
N TRP A 281 -11.23 3.25 10.11
CA TRP A 281 -11.91 3.86 8.97
C TRP A 281 -13.19 3.11 8.60
N ARG A 282 -13.14 1.79 8.47
CA ARG A 282 -14.28 0.96 8.06
C ARG A 282 -15.26 0.70 9.20
N ASP A 283 -14.75 0.30 10.36
CA ASP A 283 -15.59 -0.18 11.47
C ASP A 283 -15.81 0.89 12.55
N GLY A 284 -15.22 2.08 12.40
CA GLY A 284 -15.40 3.19 13.35
C GLY A 284 -14.74 2.98 14.71
N LYS A 285 -13.78 2.06 14.81
CA LYS A 285 -13.09 1.77 16.09
C LYS A 285 -12.42 3.01 16.68
N GLY A 286 -12.50 3.13 18.00
CA GLY A 286 -11.76 4.14 18.76
C GLY A 286 -10.24 3.96 18.66
N GLU A 287 -9.50 5.03 18.95
CA GLU A 287 -8.03 5.06 18.80
C GLU A 287 -7.29 4.00 19.63
N VAL A 288 -7.81 3.64 20.80
CA VAL A 288 -7.23 2.59 21.67
C VAL A 288 -8.18 1.41 21.89
N GLU A 289 -9.24 1.32 21.10
CA GLU A 289 -10.23 0.25 21.22
C GLU A 289 -9.63 -1.11 20.83
N GLY A 290 -9.79 -2.11 21.69
CA GLY A 290 -9.20 -3.44 21.48
C GLY A 290 -7.68 -3.50 21.69
N VAL A 291 -7.05 -2.42 22.15
CA VAL A 291 -5.63 -2.40 22.50
C VAL A 291 -5.48 -2.69 23.99
N GLU A 292 -5.08 -3.93 24.32
CA GLU A 292 -4.93 -4.38 25.73
C GLU A 292 -3.50 -4.19 26.27
N LYS A 293 -2.51 -4.17 25.38
CA LYS A 293 -1.09 -4.03 25.70
C LYS A 293 -0.49 -2.91 24.87
N VAL A 294 0.62 -2.36 25.34
CA VAL A 294 1.39 -1.40 24.56
C VAL A 294 1.75 -1.99 23.20
N LYS A 295 1.59 -1.17 22.16
CA LYS A 295 1.99 -1.49 20.79
C LYS A 295 3.03 -0.47 20.35
N LEU A 296 4.12 -0.93 19.77
CA LEU A 296 5.17 -0.09 19.19
C LEU A 296 5.53 -0.67 17.84
N VAL A 297 5.47 0.17 16.81
CA VAL A 297 6.06 -0.09 15.50
C VAL A 297 7.09 1.00 15.25
N LEU A 298 8.26 0.62 14.75
CA LEU A 298 9.25 1.53 14.23
C LEU A 298 9.60 1.14 12.79
N TRP A 299 9.86 2.14 11.94
CA TRP A 299 10.31 1.92 10.57
C TRP A 299 11.23 3.04 10.10
N TYR A 300 12.19 2.66 9.26
CA TYR A 300 13.25 3.56 8.79
C TYR A 300 14.06 2.92 7.66
N ARG A 301 14.77 3.77 6.91
CA ARG A 301 15.79 3.33 5.95
C ARG A 301 17.00 2.75 6.68
N THR A 302 17.57 1.69 6.14
CA THR A 302 18.79 1.07 6.70
C THR A 302 20.08 1.68 6.14
N LYS A 303 19.97 2.64 5.24
CA LYS A 303 21.08 3.41 4.67
C LYS A 303 20.79 4.92 4.78
N PRO A 304 21.78 5.76 5.13
CA PRO A 304 21.61 7.22 5.12
C PRO A 304 21.21 7.80 3.76
N ALA A 305 20.54 8.95 3.76
CA ALA A 305 20.24 9.69 2.53
C ALA A 305 21.50 10.18 1.80
N VAL A 306 22.59 10.33 2.55
CA VAL A 306 23.91 10.75 2.08
C VAL A 306 24.96 9.82 2.68
N MET A 307 25.61 9.03 1.84
CA MET A 307 26.74 8.18 2.16
C MET A 307 27.65 8.05 0.92
N GLU A 308 28.86 7.53 1.11
CA GLU A 308 29.66 7.04 -0.02
C GLU A 308 29.11 5.66 -0.41
N ALA A 309 28.62 5.53 -1.64
CA ALA A 309 27.99 4.31 -2.13
C ALA A 309 28.81 3.68 -3.25
N GLU A 310 28.98 2.37 -3.18
CA GLU A 310 29.55 1.55 -4.25
C GLU A 310 28.40 1.04 -5.12
N ASP A 311 27.99 1.86 -6.09
CA ASP A 311 26.73 1.67 -6.79
C ASP A 311 26.81 2.12 -8.26
N SER A 312 26.66 1.17 -9.19
CA SER A 312 26.69 1.44 -10.63
C SER A 312 25.39 2.06 -11.17
N VAL A 313 24.28 1.93 -10.45
CA VAL A 313 22.98 2.54 -10.82
C VAL A 313 22.96 4.03 -10.48
N GLY A 314 23.72 4.40 -9.45
CA GLY A 314 23.88 5.78 -8.99
C GLY A 314 22.75 6.24 -8.06
N ARG A 315 22.93 7.43 -7.48
CA ARG A 315 22.00 7.96 -6.46
C ARG A 315 20.58 8.15 -7.03
N PRO A 316 19.52 7.65 -6.36
CA PRO A 316 18.16 7.80 -6.83
C PRO A 316 17.75 9.26 -7.04
N ARG A 317 16.94 9.52 -8.07
CA ARG A 317 16.30 10.84 -8.23
C ARG A 317 15.43 11.15 -7.01
N ASN A 318 15.42 12.41 -6.60
CA ASN A 318 14.72 12.93 -5.42
C ASN A 318 15.30 12.45 -4.07
N ALA A 319 16.44 11.78 -4.04
CA ALA A 319 17.08 11.34 -2.79
C ALA A 319 17.42 12.50 -1.84
N ASP A 320 17.48 13.74 -2.32
CA ASP A 320 17.62 14.97 -1.54
C ASP A 320 16.37 15.34 -0.73
N TRP A 321 15.21 14.73 -1.02
CA TRP A 321 13.98 14.94 -0.26
C TRP A 321 13.90 14.03 0.98
N ALA A 322 14.74 12.99 1.02
CA ALA A 322 14.75 12.02 2.09
C ALA A 322 15.31 12.62 3.38
N GLN A 323 14.74 12.20 4.51
CA GLN A 323 15.21 12.61 5.84
C GLN A 323 15.61 11.39 6.64
N ASP A 324 16.77 11.45 7.28
CA ASP A 324 17.30 10.35 8.09
C ASP A 324 16.57 10.28 9.43
N LEU A 325 15.37 9.69 9.42
CA LEU A 325 14.45 9.59 10.55
C LEU A 325 14.10 8.14 10.89
N ILE A 326 14.10 7.80 12.17
CA ILE A 326 13.35 6.67 12.72
C ILE A 326 11.95 7.14 13.04
N ASN A 327 10.99 6.53 12.37
CA ASN A 327 9.56 6.76 12.60
C ASN A 327 9.05 5.82 13.66
N LEU A 328 8.18 6.31 14.54
CA LEU A 328 7.57 5.53 15.60
C LEU A 328 6.05 5.72 15.64
N PHE A 329 5.36 4.61 15.73
CA PHE A 329 3.93 4.50 15.95
C PHE A 329 3.72 3.75 17.26
N ILE A 330 3.20 4.42 18.28
CA ILE A 330 3.10 3.87 19.63
C ILE A 330 1.69 4.05 20.17
N ILE A 331 1.02 2.96 20.55
CA ILE A 331 -0.26 3.03 21.23
C ILE A 331 -0.07 2.57 22.67
N ILE A 332 -0.44 3.45 23.61
CA ILE A 332 -0.54 3.12 25.02
C ILE A 332 -2.02 2.90 25.37
N PRO A 333 -2.41 1.73 25.89
CA PRO A 333 -3.80 1.49 26.29
C PRO A 333 -4.24 2.46 27.40
N SER A 334 -5.54 2.61 27.56
CA SER A 334 -6.08 3.38 28.69
C SER A 334 -5.64 2.74 30.01
N SER A 335 -5.11 3.55 30.92
CA SER A 335 -4.60 3.10 32.22
C SER A 335 -4.89 4.13 33.30
N SER A 336 -4.58 3.81 34.57
CA SER A 336 -4.70 4.77 35.67
C SER A 336 -3.90 6.05 35.35
N SER A 337 -4.47 7.21 35.66
CA SER A 337 -3.86 8.54 35.43
C SER A 337 -2.49 8.74 36.09
N SER A 338 -2.11 7.86 37.02
CA SER A 338 -0.82 7.91 37.72
C SER A 338 0.31 7.15 37.00
N SER A 339 0.00 6.26 36.04
CA SER A 339 1.04 5.50 35.35
C SER A 339 1.85 6.38 34.40
N ARG A 340 3.18 6.33 34.52
CA ARG A 340 4.11 7.09 33.68
C ARG A 340 4.78 6.17 32.67
N TYR A 341 4.62 6.51 31.39
CA TYR A 341 5.24 5.80 30.28
C TYR A 341 6.38 6.63 29.69
N MET A 342 7.51 5.99 29.42
CA MET A 342 8.68 6.62 28.80
C MET A 342 9.22 5.73 27.69
N LEU A 343 9.32 6.31 26.49
CA LEU A 343 10.07 5.76 25.37
C LEU A 343 11.57 6.02 25.59
N ARG A 344 12.38 5.02 25.31
CA ARG A 344 13.83 5.17 25.07
C ARG A 344 14.18 4.58 23.72
N ILE A 345 14.80 5.36 22.85
CA ILE A 345 15.39 4.89 21.60
C ILE A 345 16.89 5.16 21.66
N ARG A 346 17.69 4.11 21.56
CA ARG A 346 19.13 4.25 21.38
C ARG A 346 19.48 3.93 19.93
N ASN A 347 20.18 4.84 19.30
CA ASN A 347 20.70 4.66 17.95
C ASN A 347 22.17 5.11 17.90
N GLY A 348 23.07 4.15 17.71
CA GLY A 348 24.51 4.37 17.90
C GLY A 348 24.81 4.91 19.31
N PRO A 349 25.58 6.01 19.44
CA PRO A 349 25.91 6.60 20.74
C PRO A 349 24.74 7.38 21.37
N TYR A 350 23.72 7.73 20.59
CA TYR A 350 22.66 8.63 21.03
C TYR A 350 21.53 7.89 21.75
N LEU A 351 20.98 8.53 22.78
CA LEU A 351 19.82 8.08 23.53
C LEU A 351 18.74 9.17 23.48
N HIS A 352 17.61 8.86 22.86
CA HIS A 352 16.43 9.71 22.81
C HIS A 352 15.40 9.23 23.82
N GLN A 353 14.85 10.16 24.60
CA GLN A 353 13.82 9.86 25.60
C GLN A 353 12.58 10.74 25.37
N ARG A 354 11.40 10.14 25.47
CA ARG A 354 10.11 10.85 25.35
C ARG A 354 9.11 10.31 26.36
N HIS A 355 8.36 11.18 27.01
CA HIS A 355 7.19 10.77 27.78
C HIS A 355 6.06 10.42 26.82
N LEU A 356 5.33 9.35 27.13
CA LEU A 356 4.22 8.88 26.33
C LEU A 356 2.91 9.05 27.10
N PRO A 357 1.91 9.74 26.53
CA PRO A 357 0.57 9.78 27.13
C PRO A 357 -0.10 8.41 27.06
N SER A 358 -0.91 8.09 28.08
CA SER A 358 -1.75 6.88 28.08
C SER A 358 -3.08 7.12 27.38
N GLY A 359 -3.68 6.07 26.82
CA GLY A 359 -5.02 6.12 26.23
C GLY A 359 -5.07 6.79 24.86
N MET A 360 -3.93 6.91 24.17
CA MET A 360 -3.88 7.51 22.83
C MET A 360 -2.71 6.97 21.98
N LEU A 361 -2.78 7.26 20.69
CA LEU A 361 -1.70 7.08 19.72
C LEU A 361 -0.68 8.22 19.86
N SER A 362 0.60 7.86 19.90
CA SER A 362 1.74 8.76 19.76
C SER A 362 2.48 8.47 18.46
N LEU A 363 2.59 9.48 17.60
CA LEU A 363 3.44 9.46 16.41
C LEU A 363 4.67 10.33 16.67
N LEU A 364 5.86 9.75 16.53
CA LEU A 364 7.11 10.41 16.84
C LEU A 364 8.13 10.13 15.74
N THR A 365 9.05 11.07 15.56
CA THR A 365 10.27 10.85 14.78
C THR A 365 11.49 11.14 15.66
N VAL A 366 12.58 10.41 15.43
CA VAL A 366 13.90 10.74 15.96
C VAL A 366 14.91 10.72 14.80
N PRO A 367 15.87 11.65 14.76
CA PRO A 367 16.96 11.56 13.79
C PRO A 367 17.71 10.24 13.95
N PHE A 368 18.14 9.64 12.84
CA PHE A 368 19.00 8.46 12.88
C PHE A 368 20.44 8.77 12.50
N VAL A 369 21.34 7.91 12.97
CA VAL A 369 22.74 7.82 12.57
C VAL A 369 23.11 6.35 12.33
N PRO A 370 24.19 6.08 11.59
CA PRO A 370 24.71 4.72 11.45
C PRO A 370 24.95 4.01 12.80
N GLY A 371 24.63 2.72 12.84
CA GLY A 371 24.79 1.85 14.00
C GLY A 371 23.51 1.13 14.42
N GLN A 372 23.61 0.41 15.54
CA GLN A 372 22.51 -0.38 16.09
C GLN A 372 21.37 0.51 16.56
N VAL A 373 20.13 0.06 16.34
CA VAL A 373 18.90 0.68 16.87
C VAL A 373 18.31 -0.25 17.92
N THR A 374 18.02 0.27 19.10
CA THR A 374 17.32 -0.45 20.17
C THR A 374 16.23 0.44 20.76
N TYR A 375 15.16 -0.18 21.25
CA TYR A 375 14.00 0.53 21.78
C TYR A 375 13.50 -0.10 23.07
N GLU A 376 13.03 0.74 23.98
CA GLU A 376 12.38 0.34 25.23
C GLU A 376 11.16 1.22 25.51
N ILE A 377 10.12 0.63 26.10
CA ILE A 377 9.06 1.36 26.78
C ILE A 377 9.10 0.97 28.26
N ILE A 378 9.23 1.99 29.11
CA ILE A 378 9.26 1.87 30.55
C ILE A 378 7.92 2.35 31.09
N LYS A 379 7.28 1.54 31.93
CA LYS A 379 6.11 1.91 32.72
C LYS A 379 6.48 1.84 34.20
N ASP A 380 6.38 2.98 34.89
CA ASP A 380 6.60 3.06 36.35
C ASP A 380 7.92 2.36 36.78
N GLU A 381 9.03 2.73 36.10
CA GLU A 381 10.41 2.21 36.31
C GLU A 381 10.65 0.77 35.83
N LYS A 382 9.64 0.07 35.31
CA LYS A 382 9.79 -1.27 34.74
C LYS A 382 9.78 -1.24 33.22
N ILE A 383 10.74 -1.90 32.60
CA ILE A 383 10.72 -2.13 31.15
C ILE A 383 9.59 -3.11 30.84
N ILE A 384 8.65 -2.70 29.97
CA ILE A 384 7.49 -3.52 29.55
C ILE A 384 7.54 -3.90 28.06
N VAL A 385 8.33 -3.18 27.27
CA VAL A 385 8.67 -3.50 25.88
C VAL A 385 10.16 -3.24 25.73
N GLN A 386 10.87 -4.16 25.08
CA GLN A 386 12.25 -3.98 24.66
C GLN A 386 12.50 -4.74 23.36
N GLY A 387 13.39 -4.24 22.53
CA GLY A 387 13.81 -4.94 21.33
C GLY A 387 14.88 -4.21 20.54
N GLU A 388 15.28 -4.83 19.46
CA GLU A 388 16.30 -4.33 18.54
C GLU A 388 15.68 -4.14 17.16
N GLY A 389 16.09 -3.07 16.49
CA GLY A 389 15.78 -2.85 15.09
C GLY A 389 16.92 -3.32 14.19
N LYS A 390 16.70 -3.28 12.87
CA LYS A 390 17.76 -3.52 11.88
C LYS A 390 18.84 -2.43 11.98
N ALA A 391 20.12 -2.81 11.90
CA ALA A 391 21.21 -1.84 11.96
C ALA A 391 21.18 -0.87 10.77
N ILE A 392 21.65 0.36 11.00
CA ILE A 392 21.81 1.37 9.96
C ILE A 392 23.26 1.34 9.50
N GLU A 393 23.49 1.08 8.23
CA GLU A 393 24.79 0.80 7.64
C GLU A 393 25.17 1.89 6.62
N THR A 394 26.47 2.07 6.39
CA THR A 394 27.01 3.06 5.44
C THR A 394 27.69 2.46 4.22
N GLU A 395 27.81 1.14 4.17
CA GLU A 395 28.50 0.43 3.07
C GLU A 395 27.51 -0.08 2.03
N GLY A 396 27.98 -0.31 0.80
CA GLY A 396 27.21 -0.88 -0.30
C GLY A 396 26.42 0.13 -1.12
N ALA A 397 25.38 -0.37 -1.81
CA ALA A 397 24.56 0.41 -2.74
C ALA A 397 23.52 1.28 -2.03
N TRP A 398 22.97 2.27 -2.75
CA TRP A 398 21.87 3.08 -2.24
C TRP A 398 20.64 2.22 -1.97
N ASN A 399 20.04 2.39 -0.79
CA ASN A 399 18.78 1.72 -0.47
C ASN A 399 17.87 2.65 0.34
N PHE A 400 16.78 3.07 -0.29
CA PHE A 400 15.74 3.91 0.33
C PHE A 400 14.47 3.13 0.69
N ASN A 401 14.53 1.80 0.64
CA ASN A 401 13.51 0.94 1.22
C ASN A 401 13.54 1.08 2.76
N MET A 402 12.43 0.81 3.43
CA MET A 402 12.31 0.97 4.87
C MET A 402 12.03 -0.36 5.55
N TRP A 403 12.91 -0.76 6.45
CA TRP A 403 12.61 -1.88 7.33
C TRP A 403 11.60 -1.43 8.38
N SER A 404 10.69 -2.32 8.75
CA SER A 404 9.73 -2.11 9.85
C SER A 404 9.72 -3.31 10.80
N GLY A 405 9.53 -3.02 12.08
CA GLY A 405 9.40 -4.03 13.12
C GLY A 405 8.92 -3.42 14.43
N GLY A 406 8.96 -4.19 15.52
CA GLY A 406 8.51 -3.71 16.82
C GLY A 406 7.84 -4.78 17.67
N PHE A 407 6.92 -4.34 18.51
CA PHE A 407 6.11 -5.17 19.41
C PHE A 407 4.63 -4.83 19.19
N PHE A 408 3.91 -5.66 18.43
CA PHE A 408 2.55 -5.32 17.98
C PHE A 408 1.58 -6.51 17.81
#